data_AF-A0A921ZSJ3-F1
#
_entry.id   AF-A0A921ZSJ3-F1
#
_cell.length_a   1.000
_cell.length_b   1.000
_cell.length_c   1.000
_cell.angle_alpha   90.00
_cell.angle_beta   90.00
_cell.angle_gamma   90.00
#
_symmetry.space_group_name_H-M   'P 1'
#
loop_
_entity.id
_entity.type
_entity.pdbx_description
1 polymer ?
#
loop_
_entity_poly.entity_id
_entity_poly.type
_entity_poly.pdbx_seq_one_letter_code
_entity_poly.pdbx_strand_id
1 'polypeptide(L)'
;MRHPYRKKIIYCGLVIIILIIFLHPDMNGHGTYDFIAKEDILRNLHAETAVNFTSTAVIDCEYYDILWDDTTLSQSLVDGDLVEGHGIREGGEYAPQECKPKYSTAIIVPYRDRAEQLRGFLVYMHTFFRRQRIHYRIFVVEQVDSRLFNRAKLMNIGAVAAMKAGFPCLVLHDVDLLPLRPANIYACSKCPRHMSSSINKFRFVLPYLTLFGGAIAIISKQYKDINGMSNEYFGWGGEDDDLYSRLEASNLKVCRFEPETSRYHMVPHRSTQKGEAKKKLLSSAKERMLEDGLSSLQYVEVATVLHPLFTHIMVDL
;
A
#
# COMPACT_ATOMS: atom_id res chain seq x y z
N MET A 1 62.99 -4.45 17.30
CA MET A 1 61.98 -3.56 17.93
C MET A 1 60.90 -3.13 16.91
N ARG A 2 59.95 -4.01 16.54
CA ARG A 2 58.84 -3.70 15.60
C ARG A 2 57.45 -4.01 16.17
N HIS A 3 57.34 -4.09 17.50
CA HIS A 3 56.13 -4.56 18.17
C HIS A 3 55.12 -3.46 18.61
N PRO A 4 55.51 -2.21 18.93
CA PRO A 4 54.54 -1.25 19.48
C PRO A 4 53.65 -0.56 18.42
N TYR A 5 54.06 -0.54 17.15
CA TYR A 5 53.30 0.15 16.09
C TYR A 5 52.10 -0.65 15.57
N ARG A 6 52.22 -1.99 15.49
CA ARG A 6 51.11 -2.87 15.08
C ARG A 6 49.96 -2.86 16.08
N LYS A 7 50.24 -2.78 17.38
CA LYS A 7 49.19 -2.74 18.42
C LYS A 7 48.34 -1.48 18.34
N LYS A 8 48.93 -0.32 18.01
CA LYS A 8 48.19 0.95 17.85
C LYS A 8 47.27 0.96 16.64
N ILE A 9 47.69 0.38 15.52
CA ILE A 9 46.85 0.30 14.30
C ILE A 9 45.66 -0.63 14.53
N ILE A 10 45.87 -1.76 15.20
CA ILE A 10 44.79 -2.70 15.55
C ILE A 10 43.79 -2.03 16.53
N TYR A 11 44.29 -1.27 17.51
CA TYR A 11 43.44 -0.57 18.47
C TYR A 11 42.62 0.55 17.81
N CYS A 12 43.22 1.34 16.92
CA CYS A 12 42.48 2.34 16.14
C CYS A 12 41.45 1.71 15.20
N GLY A 13 41.76 0.57 14.56
CA GLY A 13 40.81 -0.16 13.73
C GLY A 13 39.62 -0.70 14.54
N LEU A 14 39.87 -1.26 15.71
CA LEU A 14 38.83 -1.73 16.64
C LEU A 14 37.95 -0.58 17.16
N VAL A 15 38.54 0.56 17.51
CA VAL A 15 37.80 1.75 17.96
C VAL A 15 36.95 2.33 16.84
N ILE A 16 37.42 2.34 15.58
CA ILE A 16 36.63 2.76 14.42
C ILE A 16 35.48 1.79 14.15
N ILE A 17 35.71 0.47 14.23
CA ILE A 17 34.66 -0.54 14.07
C ILE A 17 33.61 -0.41 15.19
N ILE A 18 34.04 -0.23 16.43
CA ILE A 18 33.16 0.00 17.58
C ILE A 18 32.39 1.30 17.38
N LEU A 19 33.02 2.39 16.95
CA LEU A 19 32.33 3.66 16.63
C LEU A 19 31.34 3.50 15.48
N ILE A 20 31.65 2.73 14.44
CA ILE A 20 30.71 2.41 13.36
C ILE A 20 29.52 1.61 13.92
N ILE A 21 29.75 0.63 14.80
CA ILE A 21 28.68 -0.16 15.44
C ILE A 21 27.82 0.70 16.37
N PHE A 22 28.40 1.66 17.11
CA PHE A 22 27.67 2.53 18.05
C PHE A 22 27.03 3.76 17.38
N LEU A 23 27.60 4.27 16.28
CA LEU A 23 27.02 5.37 15.48
C LEU A 23 26.05 4.85 14.41
N HIS A 24 26.13 3.58 14.04
CA HIS A 24 25.15 2.85 13.21
C HIS A 24 24.65 1.60 13.95
N PRO A 25 23.79 1.77 14.98
CA PRO A 25 23.16 0.62 15.66
C PRO A 25 22.34 -0.27 14.70
N ASP A 26 22.01 0.22 13.51
CA ASP A 26 21.27 -0.47 12.45
C ASP A 26 22.05 -1.56 11.69
N MET A 27 23.34 -1.78 11.96
CA MET A 27 24.07 -2.84 11.24
C MET A 27 23.75 -4.27 11.72
N ASN A 28 23.11 -4.44 12.88
CA ASN A 28 22.72 -5.76 13.42
C ASN A 28 21.25 -5.84 13.87
N GLY A 29 20.43 -4.85 13.54
CA GLY A 29 18.98 -4.91 13.75
C GLY A 29 18.27 -5.15 12.42
N HIS A 30 18.12 -6.41 11.99
CA HIS A 30 16.95 -6.71 11.17
C HIS A 30 15.76 -6.26 12.01
N GLY A 31 15.12 -5.14 11.67
CA GLY A 31 13.96 -4.62 12.39
C GLY A 31 12.83 -5.64 12.32
N THR A 32 12.83 -6.62 13.21
CA THR A 32 11.82 -7.66 13.30
C THR A 32 10.61 -7.02 13.95
N TYR A 33 9.60 -6.75 13.15
CA TYR A 33 8.26 -6.47 13.62
C TYR A 33 7.50 -7.79 13.78
N ASP A 34 6.48 -7.84 14.63
CA ASP A 34 5.57 -8.97 14.68
C ASP A 34 4.88 -9.15 13.32
N PHE A 35 4.88 -10.37 12.81
CA PHE A 35 4.35 -10.68 11.49
C PHE A 35 3.49 -11.95 11.49
N ILE A 36 2.61 -12.03 10.51
CA ILE A 36 1.90 -13.25 10.15
C ILE A 36 2.85 -14.05 9.26
N ALA A 37 3.24 -15.25 9.73
CA ALA A 37 4.08 -16.18 8.98
C ALA A 37 3.38 -16.65 7.70
N LYS A 38 4.15 -17.06 6.70
CA LYS A 38 3.62 -17.46 5.38
C LYS A 38 2.48 -18.49 5.50
N GLU A 39 2.68 -19.52 6.31
CA GLU A 39 1.74 -20.62 6.54
C GLU A 39 0.41 -20.14 7.13
N ASP A 40 0.44 -19.00 7.81
CA ASP A 40 -0.68 -18.40 8.52
C ASP A 40 -1.37 -17.28 7.71
N ILE A 41 -0.92 -16.98 6.49
CA ILE A 41 -1.50 -15.92 5.67
C ILE A 41 -2.98 -16.21 5.38
N LEU A 42 -3.31 -17.39 4.84
CA LEU A 42 -4.68 -17.69 4.39
C LEU A 42 -5.69 -17.69 5.55
N ARG A 43 -5.30 -18.14 6.76
CA ARG A 43 -6.19 -18.12 7.94
C ARG A 43 -6.43 -16.72 8.51
N ASN A 44 -5.58 -15.75 8.17
CA ASN A 44 -5.67 -14.37 8.63
C ASN A 44 -6.26 -13.40 7.59
N LEU A 45 -6.40 -13.84 6.34
CA LEU A 45 -7.16 -13.10 5.32
C LEU A 45 -8.65 -13.08 5.65
N HIS A 46 -9.30 -11.98 5.27
CA HIS A 46 -10.74 -11.77 5.39
C HIS A 46 -11.41 -12.08 4.06
N ALA A 47 -12.05 -13.24 3.97
CA ALA A 47 -12.73 -13.71 2.77
C ALA A 47 -14.10 -13.03 2.64
N GLU A 48 -14.24 -12.16 1.65
CA GLU A 48 -15.49 -11.49 1.30
C GLU A 48 -15.43 -11.03 -0.15
N THR A 49 -16.55 -11.17 -0.87
CA THR A 49 -16.70 -10.71 -2.25
C THR A 49 -17.58 -9.46 -2.32
N ALA A 50 -17.44 -8.69 -3.39
CA ALA A 50 -18.24 -7.48 -3.56
C ALA A 50 -19.73 -7.82 -3.67
N VAL A 51 -20.59 -6.97 -3.10
CA VAL A 51 -22.04 -7.22 -2.99
C VAL A 51 -22.70 -7.49 -4.35
N ASN A 52 -22.22 -6.82 -5.40
CA ASN A 52 -22.75 -6.93 -6.75
C ASN A 52 -21.93 -7.88 -7.65
N PHE A 53 -20.98 -8.63 -7.08
CA PHE A 53 -20.15 -9.54 -7.84
C PHE A 53 -20.81 -10.92 -7.97
N THR A 54 -20.86 -11.41 -9.20
CA THR A 54 -21.29 -12.77 -9.53
C THR A 54 -20.23 -13.45 -10.38
N SER A 55 -19.93 -14.71 -10.08
CA SER A 55 -19.04 -15.55 -10.90
C SER A 55 -19.83 -16.69 -11.54
N THR A 56 -19.50 -16.97 -12.80
CA THR A 56 -20.05 -18.11 -13.56
C THR A 56 -19.24 -19.39 -13.37
N ALA A 57 -18.05 -19.31 -12.74
CA ALA A 57 -17.24 -20.48 -12.44
C ALA A 57 -17.99 -21.40 -11.47
N VAL A 58 -17.67 -22.70 -11.47
CA VAL A 58 -18.33 -23.69 -10.61
C VAL A 58 -17.54 -23.92 -9.32
N ILE A 59 -16.22 -23.95 -9.42
CA ILE A 59 -15.28 -24.27 -8.33
C ILE A 59 -14.76 -23.00 -7.65
N ASP A 60 -14.41 -23.09 -6.38
CA ASP A 60 -13.77 -21.99 -5.65
C ASP A 60 -12.27 -21.89 -5.98
N CYS A 61 -11.72 -20.68 -5.95
CA CYS A 61 -10.30 -20.48 -6.15
C CYS A 61 -9.49 -21.00 -4.97
N GLU A 62 -8.41 -21.70 -5.28
CA GLU A 62 -7.38 -22.09 -4.34
C GLU A 62 -6.15 -21.18 -4.46
N TYR A 63 -5.57 -20.87 -3.29
CA TYR A 63 -4.52 -19.86 -3.13
C TYR A 63 -3.20 -20.44 -2.61
N TYR A 64 -3.16 -21.73 -2.29
CA TYR A 64 -1.97 -22.39 -1.77
C TYR A 64 -0.78 -22.24 -2.73
N ASP A 65 -0.97 -22.54 -4.01
CA ASP A 65 0.11 -22.44 -5.00
C ASP A 65 0.65 -21.01 -5.16
N ILE A 66 -0.21 -19.99 -4.96
CA ILE A 66 0.18 -18.57 -5.05
C ILE A 66 1.03 -18.18 -3.83
N LEU A 67 0.69 -18.73 -2.66
CA LEU A 67 1.41 -18.48 -1.41
C LEU A 67 2.83 -19.08 -1.44
N TRP A 68 3.00 -20.22 -2.10
CA TRP A 68 4.27 -20.92 -2.26
C TRP A 68 4.96 -20.63 -3.59
N ASP A 69 4.47 -19.64 -4.34
CA ASP A 69 5.15 -19.12 -5.52
C ASP A 69 6.33 -18.24 -5.08
N ASP A 70 7.52 -18.82 -5.12
CA ASP A 70 8.78 -18.15 -4.81
C ASP A 70 9.34 -17.32 -5.98
N THR A 71 8.54 -17.08 -7.04
CA THR A 71 8.94 -16.15 -8.09
C THR A 71 9.05 -14.72 -7.54
N THR A 72 9.94 -13.94 -8.16
CA THR A 72 10.03 -12.50 -7.96
C THR A 72 9.65 -11.84 -9.28
N LEU A 73 8.67 -10.95 -9.27
CA LEU A 73 8.31 -10.22 -10.48
C LEU A 73 9.38 -9.17 -10.81
N SER A 74 9.83 -9.19 -12.07
CA SER A 74 10.81 -8.22 -12.56
C SER A 74 10.21 -6.83 -12.65
N GLN A 75 10.95 -5.83 -12.17
CA GLN A 75 10.61 -4.42 -12.35
C GLN A 75 10.52 -4.00 -13.82
N SER A 76 11.19 -4.71 -14.75
CA SER A 76 11.17 -4.41 -16.19
C SER A 76 9.79 -4.56 -16.83
N LEU A 77 8.81 -5.16 -16.13
CA LEU A 77 7.44 -5.26 -16.61
C LEU A 77 6.77 -3.89 -16.78
N VAL A 78 7.26 -2.84 -16.09
CA VAL A 78 6.72 -1.48 -16.23
C VAL A 78 6.91 -0.90 -17.63
N ASP A 79 7.94 -1.36 -18.36
CA ASP A 79 8.26 -0.89 -19.71
C ASP A 79 7.57 -1.74 -20.80
N GLY A 80 6.89 -2.82 -20.40
CA GLY A 80 6.22 -3.73 -21.31
C GLY A 80 4.79 -3.31 -21.65
N ASP A 81 4.09 -4.21 -22.34
CA ASP A 81 2.66 -4.11 -22.61
C ASP A 81 1.93 -5.27 -21.93
N LEU A 82 0.63 -5.09 -21.71
CA LEU A 82 -0.22 -6.17 -21.24
C LEU A 82 -0.39 -7.22 -22.34
N VAL A 83 -0.35 -8.48 -21.94
CA VAL A 83 -0.60 -9.59 -22.87
C VAL A 83 -1.97 -9.48 -23.52
N GLU A 84 -2.07 -9.83 -24.80
CA GLU A 84 -3.35 -9.91 -25.48
C GLU A 84 -4.30 -10.89 -24.77
N GLY A 85 -5.61 -10.61 -24.83
CA GLY A 85 -6.61 -11.43 -24.15
C GLY A 85 -6.51 -11.38 -22.62
N HIS A 86 -5.99 -10.28 -22.04
CA HIS A 86 -5.82 -10.12 -20.60
C HIS A 86 -7.13 -10.25 -19.78
N GLY A 87 -8.30 -10.09 -20.41
CA GLY A 87 -9.61 -10.30 -19.77
C GLY A 87 -10.01 -9.23 -18.76
N ILE A 88 -9.34 -8.08 -18.79
CA ILE A 88 -9.67 -6.92 -17.93
C ILE A 88 -10.82 -6.18 -18.62
N ARG A 89 -11.87 -5.92 -17.84
CA ARG A 89 -13.07 -5.20 -18.27
C ARG A 89 -12.88 -3.70 -18.08
N GLU A 90 -13.69 -2.94 -18.79
CA GLU A 90 -13.76 -1.48 -18.68
C GLU A 90 -13.90 -1.04 -17.21
N GLY A 91 -13.24 0.06 -16.86
CA GLY A 91 -13.07 0.50 -15.47
C GLY A 91 -11.93 -0.21 -14.74
N GLY A 92 -11.14 -1.05 -15.41
CA GLY A 92 -9.99 -1.74 -14.82
C GLY A 92 -10.37 -2.88 -13.90
N GLU A 93 -11.49 -3.54 -14.18
CA GLU A 93 -12.01 -4.62 -13.35
C GLU A 93 -11.67 -6.00 -13.91
N TYR A 94 -11.23 -6.90 -13.04
CA TYR A 94 -10.90 -8.27 -13.42
C TYR A 94 -11.39 -9.25 -12.36
N ALA A 95 -11.86 -10.41 -12.82
CA ALA A 95 -12.07 -11.60 -12.01
C ALA A 95 -11.59 -12.84 -12.77
N PRO A 96 -11.06 -13.87 -12.08
CA PRO A 96 -10.76 -15.15 -12.72
C PRO A 96 -12.03 -15.78 -13.30
N GLN A 97 -11.91 -16.40 -14.47
CA GLN A 97 -13.04 -17.07 -15.15
C GLN A 97 -13.12 -18.55 -14.79
N GLU A 98 -12.00 -19.12 -14.35
CA GLU A 98 -11.82 -20.54 -14.11
C GLU A 98 -12.27 -20.96 -12.70
N CYS A 99 -12.35 -20.01 -11.76
CA CYS A 99 -12.72 -20.25 -10.38
C CYS A 99 -13.42 -19.05 -9.75
N LYS A 100 -14.18 -19.28 -8.68
CA LYS A 100 -14.85 -18.25 -7.88
C LYS A 100 -13.85 -17.63 -6.90
N PRO A 101 -13.50 -16.35 -7.03
CA PRO A 101 -12.54 -15.72 -6.13
C PRO A 101 -13.14 -15.57 -4.73
N LYS A 102 -12.33 -15.83 -3.69
CA LYS A 102 -12.72 -15.63 -2.27
C LYS A 102 -12.61 -14.18 -1.81
N TYR A 103 -11.94 -13.33 -2.60
CA TYR A 103 -11.61 -11.96 -2.24
C TYR A 103 -11.99 -10.98 -3.35
N SER A 104 -12.64 -9.88 -2.96
CA SER A 104 -12.87 -8.71 -3.82
C SER A 104 -12.21 -7.46 -3.25
N THR A 105 -11.35 -6.82 -4.05
CA THR A 105 -10.51 -5.72 -3.58
C THR A 105 -10.58 -4.50 -4.50
N ALA A 106 -10.81 -3.33 -3.93
CA ALA A 106 -10.63 -2.06 -4.63
C ALA A 106 -9.22 -1.53 -4.39
N ILE A 107 -8.49 -1.27 -5.47
CA ILE A 107 -7.16 -0.65 -5.42
C ILE A 107 -7.33 0.84 -5.68
N ILE A 108 -7.02 1.67 -4.69
CA ILE A 108 -7.22 3.12 -4.74
C ILE A 108 -5.85 3.79 -4.86
N VAL A 109 -5.67 4.55 -5.93
CA VAL A 109 -4.41 5.18 -6.30
C VAL A 109 -4.61 6.69 -6.41
N PRO A 110 -4.07 7.49 -5.49
CA PRO A 110 -4.13 8.94 -5.57
C PRO A 110 -3.11 9.40 -6.61
N TYR A 111 -3.50 10.35 -7.44
CA TYR A 111 -2.75 10.67 -8.65
C TYR A 111 -2.77 12.18 -8.97
N ARG A 112 -1.65 12.65 -9.53
CA ARG A 112 -1.52 13.94 -10.23
C ARG A 112 -0.20 13.97 -11.00
N ASP A 113 -0.23 14.39 -12.26
CA ASP A 113 0.95 14.70 -13.10
C ASP A 113 2.03 13.60 -13.17
N ARG A 114 1.63 12.32 -13.25
CA ARG A 114 2.54 11.16 -13.23
C ARG A 114 2.23 10.12 -14.32
N ALA A 115 1.88 10.56 -15.53
CA ALA A 115 1.35 9.70 -16.60
C ALA A 115 2.21 8.46 -16.89
N GLU A 116 3.52 8.62 -17.07
CA GLU A 116 4.44 7.49 -17.32
C GLU A 116 4.49 6.50 -16.15
N GLN A 117 4.50 7.00 -14.91
CA GLN A 117 4.48 6.14 -13.73
C GLN A 117 3.16 5.39 -13.62
N LEU A 118 2.04 6.05 -13.90
CA LEU A 118 0.73 5.41 -13.92
C LEU A 118 0.64 4.34 -15.01
N ARG A 119 1.15 4.61 -16.21
CA ARG A 119 1.21 3.61 -17.29
C ARG A 119 1.98 2.37 -16.82
N GLY A 120 3.20 2.55 -16.30
CA GLY A 120 4.03 1.44 -15.82
C GLY A 120 3.39 0.69 -14.64
N PHE A 121 2.76 1.42 -13.72
CA PHE A 121 1.99 0.85 -12.62
C PHE A 121 0.84 -0.03 -13.12
N LEU A 122 0.02 0.45 -14.06
CA LEU A 122 -1.12 -0.31 -14.57
C LEU A 122 -0.67 -1.62 -15.24
N VAL A 123 0.37 -1.58 -16.07
CA VAL A 123 0.93 -2.78 -16.72
C VAL A 123 1.43 -3.78 -15.66
N TYR A 124 2.22 -3.31 -14.70
CA TYR A 124 2.77 -4.15 -13.64
C TYR A 124 1.68 -4.77 -12.77
N MET A 125 0.77 -3.94 -12.24
CA MET A 125 -0.21 -4.36 -11.25
C MET A 125 -1.27 -5.28 -11.85
N HIS A 126 -1.73 -5.03 -13.08
CA HIS A 126 -2.62 -5.97 -13.76
C HIS A 126 -1.93 -7.32 -14.02
N THR A 127 -0.66 -7.32 -14.40
CA THR A 127 0.13 -8.55 -14.56
C THR A 127 0.27 -9.29 -13.23
N PHE A 128 0.50 -8.56 -12.14
CA PHE A 128 0.65 -9.10 -10.80
C PHE A 128 -0.67 -9.68 -10.26
N PHE A 129 -1.78 -8.92 -10.29
CA PHE A 129 -3.07 -9.35 -9.74
C PHE A 129 -3.70 -10.54 -10.45
N ARG A 130 -3.46 -10.69 -11.77
CA ARG A 130 -3.96 -11.85 -12.52
C ARG A 130 -3.35 -13.17 -12.01
N ARG A 131 -2.16 -13.13 -11.42
CA ARG A 131 -1.56 -14.31 -10.76
C ARG A 131 -2.20 -14.62 -9.41
N GLN A 132 -2.91 -13.67 -8.81
CA GLN A 132 -3.46 -13.81 -7.47
C GLN A 132 -4.87 -14.40 -7.40
N ARG A 133 -5.54 -14.61 -8.54
CA ARG A 133 -6.91 -15.17 -8.60
C ARG A 133 -7.91 -14.43 -7.67
N ILE A 134 -7.80 -13.10 -7.62
CA ILE A 134 -8.73 -12.23 -6.89
C ILE A 134 -9.64 -11.48 -7.86
N HIS A 135 -10.82 -11.09 -7.39
CA HIS A 135 -11.61 -10.07 -8.06
C HIS A 135 -11.08 -8.69 -7.63
N TYR A 136 -10.77 -7.81 -8.57
CA TYR A 136 -10.30 -6.47 -8.23
C TYR A 136 -10.75 -5.41 -9.24
N ARG A 137 -10.71 -4.16 -8.81
CA ARG A 137 -10.85 -2.98 -9.66
C ARG A 137 -9.85 -1.90 -9.24
N ILE A 138 -9.24 -1.22 -10.21
CA ILE A 138 -8.33 -0.09 -9.97
C ILE A 138 -9.09 1.23 -10.10
N PHE A 139 -9.03 2.06 -9.06
CA PHE A 139 -9.56 3.41 -9.01
C PHE A 139 -8.39 4.39 -8.93
N VAL A 140 -8.23 5.21 -9.97
CA VAL A 140 -7.28 6.32 -9.97
C VAL A 140 -8.04 7.59 -9.64
N VAL A 141 -7.64 8.25 -8.55
CA VAL A 141 -8.27 9.49 -8.07
C VAL A 141 -7.33 10.65 -8.34
N GLU A 142 -7.66 11.46 -9.35
CA GLU A 142 -6.84 12.57 -9.81
C GLU A 142 -7.25 13.90 -9.17
N GLN A 143 -6.30 14.58 -8.53
CA GLN A 143 -6.46 15.96 -8.09
C GLN A 143 -6.16 16.91 -9.24
N VAL A 144 -7.17 17.63 -9.73
CA VAL A 144 -7.04 18.53 -10.90
C VAL A 144 -6.81 20.00 -10.52
N ASP A 145 -7.00 20.36 -9.26
CA ASP A 145 -6.75 21.72 -8.76
C ASP A 145 -5.26 22.02 -8.52
N SER A 146 -4.95 23.30 -8.33
CA SER A 146 -3.59 23.80 -8.13
C SER A 146 -3.11 23.79 -6.68
N ARG A 147 -3.89 23.28 -5.71
CA ARG A 147 -3.47 23.23 -4.31
C ARG A 147 -2.34 22.22 -4.14
N LEU A 148 -1.72 22.18 -2.96
CA LEU A 148 -0.78 21.10 -2.65
C LEU A 148 -1.48 19.74 -2.75
N PHE A 149 -0.73 18.72 -3.16
CA PHE A 149 -1.26 17.38 -3.31
C PHE A 149 -1.77 16.87 -1.97
N ASN A 150 -3.02 16.39 -1.90
CA ASN A 150 -3.61 15.86 -0.69
C ASN A 150 -3.90 14.36 -0.85
N ARG A 151 -2.86 13.56 -0.61
CA ARG A 151 -2.88 12.11 -0.77
C ARG A 151 -4.02 11.45 0.04
N ALA A 152 -4.16 11.81 1.32
CA ALA A 152 -5.15 11.23 2.22
C ALA A 152 -6.59 11.54 1.81
N LYS A 153 -6.87 12.79 1.41
CA LYS A 153 -8.21 13.19 0.93
C LYS A 153 -8.58 12.47 -0.36
N LEU A 154 -7.64 12.27 -1.28
CA LEU A 154 -7.88 11.47 -2.50
C LEU A 154 -8.14 9.99 -2.18
N MET A 155 -7.43 9.41 -1.20
CA MET A 155 -7.72 8.05 -0.73
C MET A 155 -9.14 7.94 -0.15
N ASN A 156 -9.59 8.92 0.64
CA ASN A 156 -10.96 8.97 1.16
C ASN A 156 -12.00 8.99 0.02
N ILE A 157 -11.79 9.81 -1.02
CA ILE A 157 -12.68 9.92 -2.18
C ILE A 157 -12.77 8.56 -2.90
N GLY A 158 -11.63 7.95 -3.20
CA GLY A 158 -11.59 6.63 -3.83
C GLY A 158 -12.22 5.54 -2.97
N ALA A 159 -12.02 5.60 -1.66
CA ALA A 159 -12.66 4.68 -0.71
C ALA A 159 -14.18 4.81 -0.73
N VAL A 160 -14.73 6.02 -0.73
CA VAL A 160 -16.18 6.25 -0.84
C VAL A 160 -16.71 5.64 -2.14
N ALA A 161 -16.06 5.89 -3.27
CA ALA A 161 -16.45 5.33 -4.56
C ALA A 161 -16.40 3.79 -4.57
N ALA A 162 -15.31 3.20 -4.06
CA ALA A 162 -15.13 1.75 -3.95
C ALA A 162 -16.19 1.09 -3.05
N MET A 163 -16.47 1.68 -1.89
CA MET A 163 -17.49 1.18 -0.96
C MET A 163 -18.90 1.28 -1.57
N LYS A 164 -19.19 2.34 -2.33
CA LYS A 164 -20.46 2.47 -3.08
C LYS A 164 -20.58 1.41 -4.18
N ALA A 165 -19.47 1.04 -4.81
CA ALA A 165 -19.40 -0.09 -5.75
C ALA A 165 -19.49 -1.47 -5.06
N GLY A 166 -19.57 -1.52 -3.73
CA GLY A 166 -19.79 -2.73 -2.95
C GLY A 166 -18.52 -3.51 -2.61
N PHE A 167 -17.33 -2.95 -2.78
CA PHE A 167 -16.09 -3.63 -2.42
C PHE A 167 -15.91 -3.71 -0.89
N PRO A 168 -15.63 -4.90 -0.33
CA PRO A 168 -15.45 -5.10 1.12
C PRO A 168 -14.01 -4.83 1.58
N CYS A 169 -13.05 -4.84 0.66
CA CYS A 169 -11.65 -4.59 0.94
C CYS A 169 -11.14 -3.38 0.15
N LEU A 170 -10.46 -2.47 0.86
CA LEU A 170 -9.82 -1.29 0.30
C LEU A 170 -8.30 -1.46 0.39
N VAL A 171 -7.62 -1.29 -0.73
CA VAL A 171 -6.16 -1.17 -0.76
C VAL A 171 -5.80 0.26 -1.14
N LEU A 172 -5.27 1.02 -0.19
CA LEU A 172 -4.78 2.38 -0.43
C LEU A 172 -3.34 2.27 -0.89
N HIS A 173 -3.04 2.74 -2.09
CA HIS A 173 -1.82 2.36 -2.79
C HIS A 173 -1.10 3.53 -3.47
N ASP A 174 0.18 3.71 -3.16
CA ASP A 174 1.01 4.67 -3.88
C ASP A 174 1.35 4.14 -5.29
N VAL A 175 1.29 5.00 -6.30
CA VAL A 175 1.51 4.62 -7.72
C VAL A 175 2.93 4.13 -8.02
N ASP A 176 3.89 4.41 -7.13
CA ASP A 176 5.31 4.11 -7.31
C ASP A 176 5.78 2.87 -6.56
N LEU A 177 4.89 2.15 -5.88
CA LEU A 177 5.22 0.93 -5.15
C LEU A 177 4.80 -0.31 -5.95
N LEU A 178 5.73 -1.24 -6.15
CA LEU A 178 5.50 -2.45 -6.93
C LEU A 178 5.79 -3.70 -6.06
N PRO A 179 4.79 -4.55 -5.77
CA PRO A 179 4.96 -5.75 -4.95
C PRO A 179 5.80 -6.80 -5.68
N LEU A 180 6.80 -7.37 -5.02
CA LEU A 180 7.74 -8.30 -5.66
C LEU A 180 7.31 -9.77 -5.59
N ARG A 181 6.54 -10.16 -4.57
CA ARG A 181 6.16 -11.55 -4.29
C ARG A 181 4.67 -11.79 -4.53
N PRO A 182 4.27 -12.75 -5.39
CA PRO A 182 2.86 -13.12 -5.58
C PRO A 182 2.15 -13.52 -4.28
N ALA A 183 2.90 -14.12 -3.34
CA ALA A 183 2.44 -14.47 -2.01
C ALA A 183 1.90 -13.29 -1.19
N ASN A 184 2.22 -12.04 -1.54
CA ASN A 184 1.60 -10.86 -0.95
C ASN A 184 0.20 -10.63 -1.55
N ILE A 185 -0.73 -11.53 -1.26
CA ILE A 185 -2.10 -11.53 -1.80
C ILE A 185 -2.77 -10.19 -1.51
N TYR A 186 -3.30 -9.50 -2.53
CA TYR A 186 -4.00 -8.21 -2.40
C TYR A 186 -5.44 -8.41 -1.93
N ALA A 187 -5.56 -8.92 -0.71
CA ALA A 187 -6.81 -9.06 0.02
C ALA A 187 -6.63 -8.47 1.43
N CYS A 188 -7.75 -8.14 2.08
CA CYS A 188 -7.72 -7.63 3.43
C CYS A 188 -7.43 -8.74 4.41
N SER A 189 -6.77 -8.40 5.51
CA SER A 189 -6.67 -9.27 6.68
C SER A 189 -7.75 -8.89 7.69
N LYS A 190 -7.95 -9.72 8.72
CA LYS A 190 -8.83 -9.41 9.85
C LYS A 190 -8.43 -8.11 10.58
N CYS A 191 -7.16 -7.73 10.48
CA CYS A 191 -6.55 -6.49 10.95
C CYS A 191 -6.19 -5.58 9.76
N PRO A 192 -6.14 -4.24 9.96
CA PRO A 192 -5.53 -3.34 8.99
C PRO A 192 -4.08 -3.77 8.71
N ARG A 193 -3.77 -4.03 7.44
CA ARG A 193 -2.50 -4.63 7.04
C ARG A 193 -1.62 -3.60 6.34
N HIS A 194 -0.41 -3.41 6.86
CA HIS A 194 0.63 -2.68 6.14
C HIS A 194 1.29 -3.66 5.16
N MET A 195 1.02 -3.49 3.86
CA MET A 195 1.48 -4.42 2.83
C MET A 195 2.92 -4.15 2.42
N SER A 196 3.31 -2.87 2.34
CA SER A 196 4.66 -2.43 1.94
C SER A 196 5.63 -2.25 3.10
N SER A 197 5.67 -3.19 4.05
CA SER A 197 6.55 -3.09 5.22
C SER A 197 8.02 -3.37 4.94
N SER A 198 8.38 -3.85 3.74
CA SER A 198 9.75 -4.12 3.32
C SER A 198 10.02 -3.50 1.95
N ILE A 199 10.61 -2.30 1.92
CA ILE A 199 10.80 -1.53 0.66
C ILE A 199 12.29 -1.41 0.34
N ASN A 200 12.66 -1.58 -0.94
CA ASN A 200 14.05 -1.47 -1.43
C ASN A 200 14.74 -0.15 -1.04
N LYS A 201 14.03 0.99 -1.07
CA LYS A 201 14.54 2.31 -0.67
C LYS A 201 15.10 2.33 0.75
N PHE A 202 14.51 1.52 1.64
CA PHE A 202 14.95 1.36 3.02
C PHE A 202 15.74 0.06 3.22
N ARG A 203 16.35 -0.47 2.15
CA ARG A 203 17.11 -1.73 2.15
C ARG A 203 16.29 -2.90 2.73
N PHE A 204 14.99 -2.92 2.45
CA PHE A 204 14.05 -3.93 2.93
C PHE A 204 13.86 -3.98 4.46
N VAL A 205 14.26 -2.91 5.16
CA VAL A 205 14.08 -2.74 6.62
C VAL A 205 12.94 -1.76 6.87
N LEU A 206 12.05 -2.09 7.81
CA LEU A 206 10.98 -1.18 8.24
C LEU A 206 11.60 0.00 9.02
N PRO A 207 11.42 1.26 8.58
CA PRO A 207 12.07 2.41 9.22
C PRO A 207 11.67 2.63 10.69
N TYR A 208 10.40 2.39 11.03
CA TYR A 208 9.87 2.49 12.40
C TYR A 208 8.55 1.72 12.52
N LEU A 209 8.22 1.24 13.72
CA LEU A 209 7.11 0.29 13.94
C LEU A 209 5.72 0.87 13.66
N THR A 210 5.54 2.18 13.81
CA THR A 210 4.27 2.89 13.57
C THR A 210 4.08 3.27 12.10
N LEU A 211 5.06 3.02 11.22
CA LEU A 211 4.93 3.33 9.80
C LEU A 211 3.77 2.54 9.19
N PHE A 212 2.81 3.27 8.61
CA PHE A 212 1.59 2.75 8.00
C PHE A 212 1.24 3.47 6.68
N GLY A 213 2.27 3.78 5.89
CA GLY A 213 2.17 4.42 4.57
C GLY A 213 2.45 3.45 3.42
N GLY A 214 2.53 3.97 2.19
CA GLY A 214 2.80 3.17 0.99
C GLY A 214 1.58 2.42 0.46
N ALA A 215 1.58 1.11 0.63
CA ALA A 215 0.47 0.22 0.31
C ALA A 215 -0.11 -0.40 1.60
N ILE A 216 -1.40 -0.17 1.83
CA ILE A 216 -2.13 -0.72 2.98
C ILE A 216 -3.42 -1.40 2.53
N ALA A 217 -3.85 -2.44 3.23
CA ALA A 217 -5.16 -3.07 3.06
C ALA A 217 -6.00 -2.90 4.33
N ILE A 218 -7.25 -2.47 4.19
CA ILE A 218 -8.18 -2.28 5.29
C ILE A 218 -9.59 -2.64 4.86
N ILE A 219 -10.33 -3.35 5.73
CA ILE A 219 -11.71 -3.71 5.47
C ILE A 219 -12.54 -2.42 5.39
N SER A 220 -13.43 -2.32 4.41
CA SER A 220 -14.30 -1.15 4.19
C SER A 220 -15.03 -0.72 5.45
N LYS A 221 -15.52 -1.69 6.25
CA LYS A 221 -16.14 -1.42 7.55
C LYS A 221 -15.16 -0.76 8.54
N GLN A 222 -13.96 -1.34 8.71
CA GLN A 222 -12.93 -0.77 9.59
C GLN A 222 -12.54 0.65 9.16
N TYR A 223 -12.43 0.90 7.86
CA TYR A 223 -12.12 2.23 7.34
C TYR A 223 -13.22 3.25 7.64
N LYS A 224 -14.50 2.85 7.55
CA LYS A 224 -15.63 3.70 7.97
C LYS A 224 -15.62 3.94 9.48
N ASP A 225 -15.35 2.91 10.27
CA ASP A 225 -15.39 2.98 11.74
C ASP A 225 -14.35 3.97 12.30
N ILE A 226 -13.20 4.13 11.62
CA ILE A 226 -12.18 5.12 11.98
C ILE A 226 -12.37 6.50 11.31
N ASN A 227 -13.51 6.72 10.65
CA ASN A 227 -13.78 7.91 9.86
C ASN A 227 -12.74 8.18 8.73
N GLY A 228 -12.14 7.13 8.16
CA GLY A 228 -11.11 7.25 7.12
C GLY A 228 -9.86 8.03 7.53
N MET A 229 -9.16 8.59 6.55
CA MET A 229 -7.95 9.39 6.75
C MET A 229 -8.28 10.87 7.00
N SER A 230 -7.33 11.64 7.52
CA SER A 230 -7.47 13.09 7.67
C SER A 230 -7.51 13.82 6.31
N ASN A 231 -8.42 14.78 6.14
CA ASN A 231 -8.52 15.62 4.94
C ASN A 231 -7.58 16.84 4.98
N GLU A 232 -6.87 17.07 6.10
CA GLU A 232 -6.13 18.32 6.37
C GLU A 232 -4.66 18.28 5.90
N TYR A 233 -4.17 17.13 5.43
CA TYR A 233 -2.78 16.96 5.02
C TYR A 233 -2.52 17.38 3.57
N PHE A 234 -2.33 18.69 3.39
CA PHE A 234 -1.88 19.28 2.14
C PHE A 234 -0.35 19.28 2.03
N GLY A 235 0.19 18.57 1.03
CA GLY A 235 1.62 18.37 0.84
C GLY A 235 2.13 17.07 1.45
N TRP A 236 3.40 16.73 1.20
CA TRP A 236 3.95 15.43 1.58
C TRP A 236 4.11 15.27 3.09
N GLY A 237 3.55 14.21 3.69
CA GLY A 237 3.99 13.56 4.92
C GLY A 237 3.18 13.84 6.19
N GLY A 238 3.04 12.81 7.03
CA GLY A 238 2.40 12.82 8.35
C GLY A 238 0.96 12.30 8.35
N GLU A 239 0.37 12.10 7.18
CA GLU A 239 -0.99 11.61 7.03
C GLU A 239 -1.13 10.11 7.28
N ASP A 240 -0.05 9.36 7.03
CA ASP A 240 0.09 7.94 7.35
C ASP A 240 0.27 7.70 8.85
N ASP A 241 1.04 8.55 9.53
CA ASP A 241 1.17 8.55 10.99
C ASP A 241 -0.15 8.95 11.69
N ASP A 242 -0.91 9.88 11.12
CA ASP A 242 -2.25 10.25 11.60
C ASP A 242 -3.21 9.06 11.45
N LEU A 243 -3.21 8.39 10.29
CA LEU A 243 -3.99 7.17 10.09
C LEU A 243 -3.62 6.08 11.11
N TYR A 244 -2.34 5.87 11.39
CA TYR A 244 -1.92 4.93 12.44
C TYR A 244 -2.50 5.33 13.81
N SER A 245 -2.44 6.61 14.16
CA SER A 245 -2.98 7.14 15.43
C SER A 245 -4.50 6.92 15.57
N ARG A 246 -5.24 7.01 14.46
CA ARG A 246 -6.69 6.71 14.40
C ARG A 246 -6.99 5.24 14.62
N LEU A 247 -6.18 4.36 14.02
CA LEU A 247 -6.28 2.91 14.22
C LEU A 247 -6.04 2.55 15.69
N GLU A 248 -5.00 3.11 16.30
CA GLU A 248 -4.73 2.92 17.73
C GLU A 248 -5.89 3.41 18.61
N ALA A 249 -6.43 4.61 18.34
CA ALA A 249 -7.56 5.16 19.08
C ALA A 249 -8.82 4.28 18.97
N SER A 250 -8.95 3.55 17.87
CA SER A 250 -10.08 2.64 17.61
C SER A 250 -9.79 1.18 18.00
N ASN A 251 -8.69 0.92 18.73
CA ASN A 251 -8.24 -0.41 19.15
C ASN A 251 -8.02 -1.39 17.98
N LEU A 252 -7.71 -0.88 16.79
CA LEU A 252 -7.38 -1.68 15.62
C LEU A 252 -5.86 -1.87 15.54
N LYS A 253 -5.40 -3.07 15.86
CA LYS A 253 -3.97 -3.42 15.76
C LYS A 253 -3.58 -3.62 14.30
N VAL A 254 -2.51 -2.93 13.88
CA VAL A 254 -1.88 -3.14 12.58
C VAL A 254 -1.18 -4.50 12.54
N CYS A 255 -1.29 -5.18 11.41
CA CYS A 255 -0.54 -6.40 11.12
C CYS A 255 0.26 -6.30 9.83
N ARG A 256 1.23 -7.20 9.68
CA ARG A 256 2.13 -7.30 8.52
C ARG A 256 2.33 -8.77 8.20
N PHE A 257 2.62 -9.08 6.94
CA PHE A 257 3.17 -10.39 6.60
C PHE A 257 4.67 -10.38 6.85
N GLU A 258 5.28 -11.56 6.85
CA GLU A 258 6.73 -11.68 6.98
C GLU A 258 7.50 -10.77 5.99
N PRO A 259 8.72 -10.33 6.34
CA PRO A 259 9.47 -9.38 5.51
C PRO A 259 9.71 -9.84 4.07
N GLU A 260 9.94 -11.14 3.84
CA GLU A 260 10.20 -11.68 2.50
C GLU A 260 8.98 -11.53 1.58
N THR A 261 7.80 -11.89 2.09
CA THR A 261 6.53 -11.75 1.37
C THR A 261 6.18 -10.28 1.15
N SER A 262 6.49 -9.40 2.12
CA SER A 262 6.13 -7.98 2.08
C SER A 262 7.10 -7.09 1.29
N ARG A 263 7.92 -7.66 0.40
CA ARG A 263 8.91 -6.92 -0.39
C ARG A 263 8.28 -6.09 -1.52
N TYR A 264 8.69 -4.82 -1.59
CA TYR A 264 8.31 -3.88 -2.65
C TYR A 264 9.53 -3.19 -3.27
N HIS A 265 9.40 -2.89 -4.55
CA HIS A 265 10.26 -1.95 -5.25
C HIS A 265 9.56 -0.59 -5.31
N MET A 266 10.20 0.45 -4.76
CA MET A 266 9.80 1.84 -4.97
C MET A 266 10.48 2.39 -6.22
N VAL A 267 9.68 2.77 -7.20
CA VAL A 267 10.12 3.45 -8.42
C VAL A 267 10.67 4.84 -8.03
N PRO A 268 11.88 5.20 -8.48
CA PRO A 268 12.46 6.50 -8.16
C PRO A 268 11.55 7.66 -8.57
N HIS A 269 11.38 8.62 -7.67
CA HIS A 269 10.62 9.84 -7.93
C HIS A 269 11.26 11.05 -7.22
N ARG A 270 10.97 12.24 -7.73
CA ARG A 270 11.35 13.50 -7.07
C ARG A 270 10.47 13.71 -5.84
N SER A 271 11.09 14.07 -4.72
CA SER A 271 10.37 14.46 -3.51
C SER A 271 9.50 15.69 -3.80
N THR A 272 8.26 15.67 -3.31
CA THR A 272 7.31 16.76 -3.43
C THR A 272 7.44 17.75 -2.27
N GLN A 273 6.80 18.91 -2.41
CA GLN A 273 6.77 19.94 -1.37
C GLN A 273 6.20 19.37 -0.05
N LYS A 274 6.91 19.64 1.05
CA LYS A 274 6.46 19.26 2.39
C LYS A 274 5.30 20.16 2.81
N GLY A 275 4.27 19.56 3.41
CA GLY A 275 3.18 20.31 4.03
C GLY A 275 3.64 21.14 5.23
N GLU A 276 2.94 22.24 5.50
CA GLU A 276 3.12 23.07 6.69
C GLU A 276 2.41 22.46 7.91
N ALA A 277 2.80 22.85 9.12
CA ALA A 277 2.10 22.52 10.38
C ALA A 277 1.86 21.03 10.77
N LYS A 278 2.49 20.05 10.09
CA LYS A 278 2.32 18.61 10.32
C LYS A 278 2.32 18.15 11.77
N LYS A 279 3.26 18.68 12.57
CA LYS A 279 3.43 18.26 13.97
C LYS A 279 2.20 18.57 14.82
N LYS A 280 1.54 19.71 14.56
CA LYS A 280 0.33 20.14 15.28
C LYS A 280 -0.89 19.28 14.88
N LEU A 281 -1.03 18.99 13.58
CA LEU A 281 -2.08 18.10 13.08
C LEU A 281 -1.93 16.70 13.70
N LEU A 282 -0.74 16.13 13.64
CA LEU A 282 -0.47 14.79 14.15
C LEU A 282 -0.70 14.68 15.67
N SER A 283 -0.29 15.69 16.44
CA SER A 283 -0.49 15.68 17.91
C SER A 283 -1.96 15.72 18.32
N SER A 284 -2.87 16.10 17.42
CA SER A 284 -4.32 16.18 17.66
C SER A 284 -5.12 15.17 16.83
N ALA A 285 -4.45 14.19 16.22
CA ALA A 285 -5.06 13.22 15.30
C ALA A 285 -6.25 12.48 15.93
N LYS A 286 -6.10 12.06 17.19
CA LYS A 286 -7.11 11.26 17.91
C LYS A 286 -8.36 12.06 18.24
N GLU A 287 -8.20 13.33 18.59
CA GLU A 287 -9.32 14.22 18.88
C GLU A 287 -10.03 14.64 17.59
N ARG A 288 -9.25 14.99 16.55
CA ARG A 288 -9.81 15.47 15.28
C ARG A 288 -10.52 14.38 14.48
N MET A 289 -10.21 13.10 14.68
CA MET A 289 -10.77 12.03 13.83
C MET A 289 -12.30 11.97 13.82
N LEU A 290 -12.97 12.50 14.85
CA LEU A 290 -14.44 12.55 14.92
C LEU A 290 -15.04 13.61 13.96
N GLU A 291 -14.29 14.67 13.66
CA GLU A 291 -14.75 15.83 12.88
C GLU A 291 -14.05 15.94 11.52
N ASP A 292 -12.85 15.37 11.39
CA ASP A 292 -12.03 15.37 10.19
C ASP A 292 -11.88 13.95 9.64
N GLY A 293 -12.49 13.69 8.49
CA GLY A 293 -12.40 12.39 7.81
C GLY A 293 -13.49 12.20 6.77
N LEU A 294 -14.04 10.99 6.65
CA LEU A 294 -15.14 10.69 5.73
C LEU A 294 -16.39 11.56 6.00
N SER A 295 -16.68 11.84 7.27
CA SER A 295 -17.83 12.64 7.70
C SER A 295 -17.78 14.10 7.25
N SER A 296 -16.58 14.64 6.98
CA SER A 296 -16.34 16.02 6.54
C SER A 296 -15.71 16.10 5.16
N LEU A 297 -15.76 15.01 4.39
CA LEU A 297 -15.16 14.95 3.06
C LEU A 297 -15.90 15.87 2.08
N GLN A 298 -15.25 16.97 1.69
CA GLN A 298 -15.77 17.93 0.72
C GLN A 298 -14.86 18.01 -0.50
N TYR A 299 -15.43 17.91 -1.70
CA TYR A 299 -14.76 18.04 -2.99
C TYR A 299 -15.81 18.26 -4.08
N VAL A 300 -15.38 18.72 -5.24
CA VAL A 300 -16.20 18.75 -6.47
C VAL A 300 -15.74 17.62 -7.38
N GLU A 301 -16.63 16.70 -7.72
CA GLU A 301 -16.36 15.71 -8.76
C GLU A 301 -16.48 16.38 -10.12
N VAL A 302 -15.38 16.43 -10.86
CA VAL A 302 -15.33 17.03 -12.20
C VAL A 302 -15.82 16.02 -13.23
N ALA A 303 -15.34 14.77 -13.15
CA ALA A 303 -15.78 13.68 -14.00
C ALA A 303 -15.35 12.32 -13.43
N THR A 304 -16.15 11.30 -13.74
CA THR A 304 -15.78 9.89 -13.59
C THR A 304 -15.78 9.22 -14.96
N VAL A 305 -14.66 8.62 -15.37
CA VAL A 305 -14.48 7.97 -16.67
C VAL A 305 -14.00 6.53 -16.48
N LEU A 306 -14.64 5.58 -17.17
CA LEU A 306 -14.19 4.20 -17.18
C LEU A 306 -13.20 4.01 -18.35
N HIS A 307 -11.91 3.93 -18.03
CA HIS A 307 -10.89 3.55 -19.02
C HIS A 307 -10.76 2.02 -19.07
N PRO A 308 -10.16 1.46 -20.14
CA PRO A 308 -9.98 0.01 -20.24
C PRO A 308 -9.26 -0.63 -19.04
N LEU A 309 -8.33 0.09 -18.41
CA LEU A 309 -7.46 -0.44 -17.35
C LEU A 309 -7.74 0.16 -15.95
N PHE A 310 -8.58 1.18 -15.83
CA PHE A 310 -8.90 1.77 -14.53
C PHE A 310 -10.16 2.63 -14.58
N THR A 311 -10.75 2.86 -13.42
CA THR A 311 -11.78 3.88 -13.21
C THR A 311 -11.08 5.17 -12.82
N HIS A 312 -11.28 6.24 -13.58
CA HIS A 312 -10.67 7.54 -13.35
C HIS A 312 -11.67 8.50 -12.73
N ILE A 313 -11.36 9.00 -11.53
CA ILE A 313 -12.19 9.96 -10.79
C ILE A 313 -11.39 11.25 -10.68
N MET A 314 -11.81 12.29 -11.40
CA MET A 314 -11.17 13.61 -11.40
C MET A 314 -11.90 14.52 -10.42
N VAL A 315 -11.16 15.15 -9.50
CA VAL A 315 -11.72 15.96 -8.42
C VAL A 315 -10.97 17.26 -8.19
N ASP A 316 -11.72 18.27 -7.77
CA ASP A 316 -11.24 19.57 -7.29
C ASP A 316 -11.46 19.65 -5.76
N LEU A 317 -10.39 19.91 -4.99
CA LEU A 317 -10.32 19.75 -3.54
C LEU A 317 -10.46 21.02 -2.69
#